data_AF-A0A2G9RYX5-F1
#
_entry.id   AF-A0A2G9RYX5-F1
#
_cell.length_a   1.000
_cell.length_b   1.000
_cell.length_c   1.000
_cell.angle_alpha   90.00
_cell.angle_beta   90.00
_cell.angle_gamma   90.00
#
_symmetry.space_group_name_H-M   'P 1'
#
loop_
_entity.id
_entity.type
_entity.pdbx_description
1 polymer ?
#
loop_
_entity_poly.entity_id
_entity_poly.type
_entity_poly.pdbx_seq_one_letter_code
_entity_poly.pdbx_strand_id
1 'polypeptide(L)'
;GVLNFVQYKFSHLQPKERQTMYELSKMFLLCLNYWKLETPSQFRQRSQNEDVANYKVNYTRWLCYCHVPQSCDSLPRYETTHVFGRSLLRSIFTVTRRQLLEKFRVEKDKLVPEKRTLILTHFPKFLSMLEEEIYGETSPIWEADFTVPNTEVPQLVSRPGRVIRLIILFSILLLLVMCNYALKLYKKTGAP
;
A
#
# COMPACT_ATOMS: atom_id res chain seq x y z
N GLY A 1 -9.54 -7.51 3.74
CA GLY A 1 -8.77 -6.95 2.61
C GLY A 1 -7.36 -7.52 2.53
N VAL A 2 -6.33 -6.67 2.58
CA VAL A 2 -4.93 -7.07 2.30
C VAL A 2 -4.35 -8.11 3.29
N LEU A 3 -4.74 -8.06 4.57
CA LEU A 3 -4.33 -9.11 5.52
C LEU A 3 -4.97 -10.46 5.19
N ASN A 4 -6.27 -10.45 4.85
CA ASN A 4 -7.01 -11.63 4.39
C ASN A 4 -6.37 -12.21 3.12
N PHE A 5 -5.92 -11.36 2.19
CA PHE A 5 -5.16 -11.80 1.01
C PHE A 5 -3.92 -12.61 1.38
N VAL A 6 -3.14 -12.14 2.35
CA VAL A 6 -1.91 -12.85 2.75
C VAL A 6 -2.24 -14.22 3.35
N GLN A 7 -3.28 -14.29 4.18
CA GLN A 7 -3.76 -15.56 4.74
C GLN A 7 -4.30 -16.48 3.65
N TYR A 8 -5.11 -15.94 2.73
CA TYR A 8 -5.76 -16.69 1.67
C TYR A 8 -4.77 -17.30 0.68
N LYS A 9 -3.78 -16.52 0.22
CA LYS A 9 -2.86 -16.95 -0.84
C LYS A 9 -1.58 -17.60 -0.34
N PHE A 10 -1.16 -17.36 0.91
CA PHE A 10 0.19 -17.73 1.36
C PHE A 10 0.22 -18.54 2.67
N SER A 11 -0.93 -19.00 3.19
CA SER A 11 -1.00 -19.86 4.38
C SER A 11 -0.24 -21.19 4.23
N HIS A 12 -0.16 -21.72 3.01
CA HIS A 12 0.53 -22.97 2.70
C HIS A 12 2.07 -22.86 2.65
N LEU A 13 2.61 -21.63 2.60
CA LEU A 13 4.06 -21.41 2.53
C LEU A 13 4.76 -21.71 3.86
N GLN A 14 6.06 -21.96 3.81
CA GLN A 14 6.87 -22.12 5.03
C GLN A 14 6.83 -20.85 5.88
N PRO A 15 6.98 -20.94 7.23
CA PRO A 15 6.86 -19.77 8.12
C PRO A 15 7.73 -18.57 7.71
N LYS A 16 8.95 -18.82 7.24
CA LYS A 16 9.87 -17.78 6.77
C LYS A 16 9.35 -17.05 5.54
N GLU A 17 8.85 -17.78 4.54
CA GLU A 17 8.31 -17.20 3.30
C GLU A 17 6.98 -16.48 3.54
N ARG A 18 6.14 -17.03 4.43
CA ARG A 18 4.89 -16.40 4.86
C ARG A 18 5.15 -15.07 5.57
N GLN A 19 6.17 -15.02 6.44
CA GLN A 19 6.61 -13.78 7.08
C GLN A 19 7.06 -12.74 6.04
N THR A 20 7.79 -13.18 5.01
CA THR A 20 8.18 -12.33 3.89
C THR A 20 6.96 -11.72 3.16
N MET A 21 5.92 -12.51 2.86
CA MET A 21 4.70 -12.00 2.23
C MET A 21 3.95 -11.01 3.13
N TYR A 22 3.97 -11.23 4.43
CA TYR A 22 3.41 -10.32 5.42
C TYR A 22 4.19 -9.00 5.52
N GLU A 23 5.52 -9.03 5.36
CA GLU A 23 6.34 -7.82 5.30
C GLU A 23 6.09 -7.03 4.01
N LEU A 24 5.96 -7.70 2.87
CA LEU A 24 5.59 -7.07 1.59
C LEU A 24 4.20 -6.43 1.66
N SER A 25 3.23 -7.06 2.33
CA SER A 25 1.90 -6.50 2.49
C SER A 25 1.90 -5.23 3.35
N LYS A 26 2.67 -5.23 4.44
CA LYS A 26 2.89 -4.02 5.26
C LYS A 26 3.56 -2.91 4.47
N MET A 27 4.57 -3.24 3.66
CA MET A 27 5.23 -2.27 2.79
C MET A 27 4.24 -1.65 1.80
N PHE A 28 3.39 -2.46 1.16
CA PHE A 28 2.36 -1.98 0.24
C PHE A 28 1.34 -1.06 0.93
N LEU A 29 0.82 -1.44 2.10
CA LEU A 29 -0.12 -0.62 2.86
C LEU A 29 0.52 0.70 3.29
N LEU A 30 1.77 0.67 3.73
CA LEU A 30 2.53 1.87 4.08
C LEU A 30 2.70 2.78 2.86
N CYS A 31 3.04 2.24 1.70
CA CYS A 31 3.11 3.00 0.47
C CYS A 31 1.78 3.69 0.14
N LEU A 32 0.64 2.99 0.26
CA LEU A 32 -0.69 3.55 0.02
C LEU A 32 -1.02 4.72 0.95
N ASN A 33 -0.68 4.62 2.24
CA ASN A 33 -0.96 5.68 3.23
C ASN A 33 -0.26 7.01 2.94
N TYR A 34 0.86 6.98 2.20
CA TYR A 34 1.60 8.18 1.80
C TYR A 34 1.55 8.43 0.29
N TRP A 35 0.79 7.62 -0.47
CA TRP A 35 0.73 7.76 -1.91
C TRP A 35 -0.09 8.99 -2.30
N LYS A 36 0.42 9.78 -3.24
CA LYS A 36 -0.34 10.88 -3.83
C LYS A 36 -1.25 10.32 -4.92
N LEU A 37 -2.57 10.43 -4.71
CA LEU A 37 -3.54 10.01 -5.71
C LEU A 37 -3.54 10.93 -6.93
N GLU A 38 -3.95 10.39 -8.08
CA GLU A 38 -4.19 11.17 -9.28
C GLU A 38 -5.31 12.19 -9.04
N THR A 39 -5.18 13.37 -9.64
CA THR A 39 -6.27 14.35 -9.61
C THR A 39 -7.48 13.80 -10.39
N PRO A 40 -8.72 14.24 -10.08
CA PRO A 40 -9.90 13.84 -10.85
C PRO A 40 -9.78 14.12 -12.35
N SER A 41 -9.04 15.16 -12.73
CA SER A 41 -8.73 15.48 -14.14
C SER A 41 -7.83 14.43 -14.79
N GLN A 42 -6.80 13.95 -14.10
CA GLN A 42 -5.93 12.86 -14.58
C GLN A 42 -6.69 11.54 -14.66
N PHE A 43 -7.49 11.22 -13.65
CA PHE A 43 -8.32 10.02 -13.64
C PHE A 43 -9.31 9.99 -14.81
N ARG A 44 -9.95 11.13 -15.10
CA ARG A 44 -10.87 11.29 -16.25
C ARG A 44 -10.23 10.93 -17.60
N GLN A 45 -8.93 11.16 -17.79
CA GLN A 45 -8.26 10.85 -19.06
C GLN A 45 -8.20 9.35 -19.37
N ARG A 46 -8.43 8.47 -18.38
CA ARG A 46 -8.28 7.02 -18.51
C ARG A 46 -9.48 6.21 -18.01
N SER A 47 -10.61 6.86 -17.73
CA SER A 47 -11.77 6.25 -17.08
C SER A 47 -13.09 6.78 -17.63
N GLN A 48 -14.17 6.02 -17.45
CA GLN A 48 -15.51 6.37 -17.91
C GLN A 48 -16.14 7.47 -17.03
N ASN A 49 -17.13 8.20 -17.55
CA ASN A 49 -17.71 9.37 -16.88
C ASN A 49 -18.36 9.05 -15.51
N GLU A 50 -19.03 7.91 -15.35
CA GLU A 50 -19.67 7.51 -14.09
C GLU A 50 -18.64 7.25 -12.98
N ASP A 51 -17.51 6.62 -13.32
CA ASP A 51 -16.40 6.38 -12.40
C ASP A 51 -15.77 7.68 -11.91
N VAL A 52 -15.73 8.71 -12.77
CA VAL A 52 -15.11 10.00 -12.46
C VAL A 52 -15.87 10.73 -11.34
N ALA A 53 -17.20 10.65 -11.32
CA ALA A 53 -18.01 11.27 -10.28
C ALA A 53 -17.72 10.62 -8.91
N ASN A 54 -17.77 9.29 -8.86
CA ASN A 54 -17.46 8.52 -7.66
C ASN A 54 -16.02 8.74 -7.18
N TYR A 55 -15.06 8.76 -8.12
CA TYR A 55 -13.67 9.01 -7.83
C TYR A 55 -13.45 10.42 -7.26
N LYS A 56 -14.12 11.45 -7.80
CA LYS A 56 -14.01 12.82 -7.29
C LYS A 56 -14.43 12.92 -5.82
N VAL A 57 -15.51 12.24 -5.43
CA VAL A 57 -15.95 12.20 -4.03
C VAL A 57 -14.89 11.53 -3.15
N ASN A 58 -14.37 10.37 -3.56
CA ASN A 58 -13.34 9.66 -2.81
C ASN A 58 -12.03 10.46 -2.72
N TYR A 59 -11.64 11.14 -3.80
CA TYR A 59 -10.47 12.02 -3.85
C TYR A 59 -10.58 13.17 -2.85
N THR A 60 -11.74 13.84 -2.78
CA THR A 60 -11.98 14.90 -1.78
C THR A 60 -11.91 14.35 -0.36
N ARG A 61 -12.53 13.20 -0.07
CA ARG A 61 -12.43 12.55 1.24
C ARG A 61 -10.98 12.23 1.61
N TRP A 62 -10.22 11.67 0.66
CA TRP A 62 -8.81 11.35 0.85
C TRP A 62 -7.99 12.61 1.15
N LEU A 63 -8.23 13.70 0.43
CA LEU A 63 -7.56 14.98 0.70
C LEU A 63 -7.85 15.46 2.13
N CYS A 64 -9.11 15.59 2.50
CA CYS A 64 -9.52 16.19 3.77
C CYS A 64 -9.13 15.34 4.99
N TYR A 65 -9.23 14.02 4.90
CA TYR A 65 -9.08 13.14 6.06
C TYR A 65 -7.77 12.35 6.12
N CYS A 66 -7.05 12.23 5.00
CA CYS A 66 -5.83 11.42 4.93
C CYS A 66 -4.59 12.22 4.52
N HIS A 67 -4.67 13.03 3.47
CA HIS A 67 -3.50 13.68 2.87
C HIS A 67 -3.15 15.01 3.53
N VAL A 68 -4.09 15.97 3.60
CA VAL A 68 -3.85 17.29 4.20
C VAL A 68 -3.47 17.19 5.69
N PRO A 69 -4.11 16.33 6.50
CA PRO A 69 -3.71 16.13 7.90
C PRO A 69 -2.29 15.56 8.09
N GLN A 70 -1.58 15.13 7.03
CA GLN A 70 -0.16 14.76 7.13
C GLN A 70 0.78 15.97 7.28
N SER A 71 0.29 17.15 6.89
CA SER A 71 1.06 18.40 6.90
C SER A 71 0.41 19.48 7.74
N CYS A 72 -0.72 19.17 8.38
CA CYS A 72 -1.52 20.09 9.16
C CYS A 72 -2.06 19.37 10.40
N ASP A 73 -1.31 19.45 11.50
CA ASP A 73 -1.54 18.67 12.73
C ASP A 73 -2.80 19.08 13.49
N SER A 74 -3.44 20.19 13.13
CA SER A 74 -4.70 20.64 13.71
C SER A 74 -5.92 19.86 13.18
N LEU A 75 -5.78 19.10 12.10
CA LEU A 75 -6.85 18.32 11.50
C LEU A 75 -6.82 16.86 11.98
N PRO A 76 -7.99 16.21 12.19
CA PRO A 76 -8.05 14.78 12.47
C PRO A 76 -7.42 13.96 11.32
N ARG A 77 -6.45 13.11 11.66
CA ARG A 77 -5.72 12.28 10.71
C ARG A 77 -6.21 10.84 10.71
N TYR A 78 -6.51 10.33 9.52
CA TYR A 78 -6.85 8.94 9.28
C TYR A 78 -5.88 8.29 8.28
N GLU A 79 -5.65 6.98 8.44
CA GLU A 79 -4.90 6.20 7.46
C GLU A 79 -5.79 5.85 6.25
N THR A 80 -5.29 6.07 5.03
CA THR A 80 -6.01 5.75 3.79
C THR A 80 -6.43 4.28 3.76
N THR A 81 -5.55 3.37 4.17
CA THR A 81 -5.83 1.93 4.18
C THR A 81 -6.82 1.49 5.25
N HIS A 82 -7.13 2.36 6.21
CA HIS A 82 -8.09 2.09 7.27
C HIS A 82 -9.51 2.56 6.89
N VAL A 83 -9.62 3.77 6.32
CA VAL A 83 -10.93 4.39 6.03
C VAL A 83 -11.45 4.13 4.62
N PHE A 84 -10.61 3.62 3.72
CA PHE A 84 -11.02 3.22 2.38
C PHE A 84 -10.92 1.72 2.16
N GLY A 85 -11.90 1.19 1.42
CA GLY A 85 -11.98 -0.22 1.06
C GLY A 85 -11.73 -0.49 -0.42
N ARG A 86 -12.29 -1.61 -0.89
CA ARG A 86 -12.10 -2.15 -2.24
C ARG A 86 -12.43 -1.18 -3.37
N SER A 87 -13.46 -0.34 -3.22
CA SER A 87 -13.91 0.61 -4.25
C SER A 87 -12.82 1.64 -4.62
N LEU A 88 -12.23 2.33 -3.63
CA LEU A 88 -11.12 3.24 -3.91
C LEU A 88 -9.92 2.48 -4.46
N LEU A 89 -9.62 1.32 -3.88
CA LEU A 89 -8.47 0.52 -4.29
C LEU A 89 -8.57 0.13 -5.78
N ARG A 90 -9.75 -0.31 -6.26
CA ARG A 90 -10.01 -0.56 -7.69
C ARG A 90 -9.73 0.66 -8.58
N SER A 91 -10.00 1.87 -8.10
CA SER A 91 -9.79 3.10 -8.87
C SER A 91 -8.31 3.45 -9.04
N ILE A 92 -7.49 3.15 -8.03
CA ILE A 92 -6.09 3.62 -7.96
C ILE A 92 -5.06 2.53 -8.24
N PHE A 93 -5.39 1.25 -8.06
CA PHE A 93 -4.40 0.18 -7.94
C PHE A 93 -3.51 0.03 -9.18
N THR A 94 -4.08 0.01 -10.39
CA THR A 94 -3.31 -0.14 -11.63
C THR A 94 -2.22 0.93 -11.79
N VAL A 95 -2.56 2.19 -11.49
CA VAL A 95 -1.62 3.30 -11.55
C VAL A 95 -0.60 3.24 -10.42
N THR A 96 -1.06 3.00 -9.18
CA THR A 96 -0.18 2.86 -8.02
C THR A 96 0.81 1.72 -8.20
N ARG A 97 0.37 0.56 -8.71
CA ARG A 97 1.20 -0.60 -9.02
C ARG A 97 2.34 -0.22 -9.97
N ARG A 98 2.01 0.38 -11.11
CA ARG A 98 2.99 0.82 -12.10
C ARG A 98 3.99 1.82 -11.51
N GLN A 99 3.49 2.82 -10.78
CA GLN A 99 4.34 3.85 -10.19
C GLN A 99 5.24 3.31 -9.06
N LEU A 100 4.76 2.37 -8.25
CA LEU A 100 5.55 1.72 -7.20
C LEU A 100 6.69 0.90 -7.80
N LEU A 101 6.39 0.06 -8.80
CA LEU A 101 7.40 -0.76 -9.47
C LEU A 101 8.47 0.11 -10.12
N GLU A 102 8.06 1.20 -10.79
CA GLU A 102 9.01 2.15 -11.37
C GLU A 102 9.85 2.83 -10.30
N LYS A 103 9.24 3.28 -9.20
CA LYS A 103 9.97 3.93 -8.10
C LYS A 103 11.00 2.99 -7.47
N PHE A 104 10.62 1.75 -7.20
CA PHE A 104 11.56 0.75 -6.68
C PHE A 104 12.67 0.41 -7.67
N ARG A 105 12.37 0.39 -8.98
CA ARG A 105 13.37 0.20 -10.04
C ARG A 105 14.40 1.33 -10.06
N VAL A 106 13.96 2.57 -9.89
CA VAL A 106 14.83 3.77 -9.87
C VAL A 106 15.63 3.87 -8.57
N GLU A 107 15.03 3.53 -7.44
CA GLU A 107 15.66 3.68 -6.11
C GLU A 107 16.37 2.41 -5.62
N LYS A 108 16.48 1.38 -6.47
CA LYS A 108 17.00 0.05 -6.10
C LYS A 108 18.37 0.07 -5.42
N ASP A 109 19.25 1.02 -5.78
CA ASP A 109 20.62 1.13 -5.25
C ASP A 109 20.66 1.72 -3.82
N LYS A 110 19.56 2.33 -3.35
CA LYS A 110 19.42 2.84 -1.98
C LYS A 110 18.92 1.78 -1.00
N LEU A 111 18.47 0.63 -1.52
CA LEU A 111 17.97 -0.48 -0.72
C LEU A 111 19.15 -1.35 -0.29
N VAL A 112 19.12 -1.84 0.95
CA VAL A 112 20.07 -2.88 1.38
C VAL A 112 19.90 -4.14 0.51
N PRO A 113 20.97 -4.90 0.23
CA PRO A 113 20.95 -5.99 -0.74
C PRO A 113 19.84 -7.01 -0.53
N GLU A 114 19.55 -7.39 0.72
CA GLU A 114 18.52 -8.37 1.06
C GLU A 114 17.12 -7.87 0.69
N LYS A 115 16.82 -6.60 1.01
CA LYS A 115 15.53 -5.97 0.70
C LYS A 115 15.39 -5.70 -0.79
N ARG A 116 16.49 -5.34 -1.45
CA ARG A 116 16.55 -5.11 -2.90
C ARG A 116 16.13 -6.36 -3.66
N THR A 117 16.74 -7.50 -3.35
CA THR A 117 16.41 -8.78 -3.97
C THR A 117 14.95 -9.10 -3.76
N LEU A 118 14.44 -8.94 -2.53
CA LEU A 118 13.04 -9.23 -2.22
C LEU A 118 12.07 -8.37 -3.04
N ILE A 119 12.29 -7.05 -3.06
CA ILE A 119 11.44 -6.09 -3.78
C ILE A 119 11.47 -6.36 -5.28
N LEU A 120 12.63 -6.66 -5.87
CA LEU A 120 12.72 -6.84 -7.33
C LEU A 120 12.15 -8.19 -7.80
N THR A 121 12.16 -9.21 -6.95
CA THR A 121 11.76 -10.58 -7.35
C THR A 121 10.35 -10.96 -6.89
N HIS A 122 10.00 -10.70 -5.63
CA HIS A 122 8.75 -11.18 -5.04
C HIS A 122 7.63 -10.16 -5.14
N PHE A 123 7.94 -8.87 -5.01
CA PHE A 123 6.92 -7.82 -4.96
C PHE A 123 6.11 -7.68 -6.26
N PRO A 124 6.68 -7.78 -7.48
CA PRO A 124 5.88 -7.72 -8.71
C PRO A 124 4.83 -8.83 -8.78
N LYS A 125 5.20 -10.05 -8.35
CA LYS A 125 4.29 -11.21 -8.29
C LYS A 125 3.23 -11.02 -7.21
N PHE A 126 3.61 -10.52 -6.03
CA PHE A 126 2.67 -10.16 -4.96
C PHE A 126 1.61 -9.18 -5.48
N LEU A 127 2.01 -8.13 -6.21
CA LEU A 127 1.08 -7.16 -6.76
C LEU A 127 0.19 -7.75 -7.87
N SER A 128 0.70 -8.66 -8.72
CA SER A 128 -0.14 -9.37 -9.69
C SER A 128 -1.24 -10.16 -8.99
N MET A 129 -0.87 -10.98 -8.00
CA MET A 129 -1.83 -11.81 -7.28
C MET A 129 -2.86 -10.98 -6.50
N LEU A 130 -2.43 -9.82 -5.96
CA LEU A 130 -3.35 -8.91 -5.29
C LEU A 130 -4.31 -8.22 -6.29
N GLU A 131 -3.85 -7.94 -7.51
CA GLU A 131 -4.69 -7.35 -8.57
C GLU A 131 -5.88 -8.24 -8.92
N GLU A 132 -5.62 -9.54 -9.07
CA GLU A 132 -6.66 -10.55 -9.35
C GLU A 132 -7.75 -10.51 -8.28
N GLU A 133 -7.39 -10.40 -7.01
CA GLU A 133 -8.36 -10.34 -5.91
C GLU A 133 -9.06 -8.97 -5.82
N ILE A 134 -8.40 -7.87 -6.18
CA ILE A 134 -9.01 -6.54 -6.20
C ILE A 134 -10.13 -6.47 -7.24
N TYR A 135 -9.88 -6.96 -8.45
CA TYR A 135 -10.83 -6.88 -9.56
C TYR A 135 -11.77 -8.08 -9.66
N GLY A 136 -11.36 -9.27 -9.21
CA GLY A 136 -12.16 -10.51 -9.31
C GLY A 136 -13.42 -10.48 -8.45
N GLU A 137 -14.59 -10.49 -9.08
CA GLU A 137 -15.89 -10.29 -8.41
C GLU A 137 -16.15 -11.28 -7.25
N THR A 138 -15.68 -12.51 -7.40
CA THR A 138 -15.84 -13.63 -6.45
C THR A 138 -14.76 -13.71 -5.37
N SER A 139 -13.90 -12.70 -5.25
CA SER A 139 -12.80 -12.71 -4.30
C SER A 139 -13.30 -12.66 -2.83
N PRO A 140 -13.01 -13.69 -2.01
CA PRO A 140 -13.55 -13.79 -0.64
C PRO A 140 -12.82 -12.87 0.36
N ILE A 141 -11.68 -12.28 0.00
CA ILE A 141 -10.82 -11.53 0.94
C ILE A 141 -11.46 -10.21 1.40
N TRP A 142 -12.56 -9.81 0.77
CA TRP A 142 -13.30 -8.57 1.02
C TRP A 142 -14.54 -8.78 1.88
N GLU A 143 -14.92 -10.03 2.15
CA GLU A 143 -16.05 -10.36 3.01
C GLU A 143 -15.71 -10.08 4.48
N ALA A 144 -16.71 -9.61 5.22
CA ALA A 144 -16.55 -9.21 6.62
C ALA A 144 -16.31 -10.42 7.55
N ASP A 145 -16.85 -11.58 7.18
CA ASP A 145 -16.78 -12.85 7.88
C ASP A 145 -15.71 -13.80 7.30
N PHE A 146 -14.76 -13.26 6.52
CA PHE A 146 -13.66 -14.04 5.95
C PHE A 146 -12.95 -14.87 7.03
N THR A 147 -12.92 -16.18 6.82
CA THR A 147 -12.14 -17.14 7.60
C THR A 147 -11.36 -18.05 6.67
N VAL A 148 -10.14 -18.42 7.07
CA VAL A 148 -9.36 -19.45 6.35
C VAL A 148 -9.81 -20.82 6.85
N PRO A 149 -10.13 -21.80 5.98
CA PRO A 149 -10.43 -23.15 6.41
C PRO A 149 -9.28 -23.69 7.27
N ASN A 150 -9.59 -24.14 8.48
CA ASN A 150 -8.64 -24.58 9.52
C ASN A 150 -7.50 -25.42 8.92
N THR A 151 -6.34 -24.80 8.74
CA THR A 151 -5.06 -25.50 8.81
C THR A 151 -4.56 -25.18 10.20
N GLU A 152 -4.43 -26.20 11.05
CA GLU A 152 -4.01 -26.11 12.45
C GLU A 152 -2.90 -25.07 12.63
N VAL A 153 -3.12 -24.12 13.54
CA VAL A 153 -2.20 -23.04 13.84
C VAL A 153 -1.34 -23.50 15.02
N PRO A 154 -0.04 -23.85 14.87
CA PRO A 154 0.86 -23.79 16.01
C PRO A 154 0.99 -22.33 16.39
N GLN A 155 0.56 -22.00 17.62
CA GLN A 155 0.63 -20.65 18.18
C GLN A 155 2.07 -20.11 18.07
N LEU A 156 2.29 -19.18 17.15
CA LEU A 156 3.54 -18.44 17.08
C LEU A 156 3.47 -17.31 18.11
N VAL A 157 4.00 -17.58 19.30
CA VAL A 157 4.23 -16.58 20.35
C VAL A 157 5.07 -15.43 19.77
N SER A 158 4.42 -14.27 19.62
CA SER A 158 5.04 -13.00 19.21
C SER A 158 6.14 -12.61 20.21
N ARG A 159 7.40 -12.60 19.77
CA ARG A 159 8.50 -11.96 20.51
C ARG A 159 8.62 -10.50 20.05
N PRO A 160 8.39 -9.49 20.92
CA PRO A 160 8.27 -8.09 20.51
C PRO A 160 9.61 -7.38 20.20
N GLY A 161 10.76 -8.06 20.30
CA GLY A 161 12.07 -7.39 20.31
C GLY A 161 12.73 -7.07 18.96
N ARG A 162 12.32 -7.67 17.83
CA ARG A 162 12.99 -7.48 16.52
C ARG A 162 12.15 -6.79 15.44
N VAL A 163 10.83 -6.86 15.57
CA VAL A 163 9.86 -6.28 14.60
C VAL A 163 9.92 -4.75 14.58
N ILE A 164 10.23 -4.13 15.72
CA ILE A 164 10.26 -2.66 15.87
C ILE A 164 11.47 -2.05 15.14
N ARG A 165 12.65 -2.69 15.12
CA ARG A 165 13.83 -2.14 14.43
C ARG A 165 13.71 -2.21 12.90
N LEU A 166 13.09 -3.25 12.34
CA LEU A 166 12.90 -3.37 10.89
C LEU A 166 11.86 -2.39 10.35
N ILE A 167 10.76 -2.19 11.09
CA ILE A 167 9.72 -1.21 10.76
C ILE A 167 10.28 0.20 10.87
N ILE A 168 11.04 0.53 11.92
CA ILE A 168 11.63 1.86 12.08
C ILE A 168 12.64 2.17 10.97
N LEU A 169 13.53 1.24 10.58
CA LEU A 169 14.47 1.50 9.47
C LEU A 169 13.78 1.57 8.10
N PHE A 170 12.73 0.79 7.85
CA PHE A 170 11.97 0.88 6.58
C PHE A 170 11.10 2.13 6.53
N SER A 171 10.50 2.51 7.66
CA SER A 171 9.72 3.73 7.80
C SER A 171 10.62 4.95 7.68
N ILE A 172 11.82 4.95 8.27
CA ILE A 172 12.80 6.04 8.13
C ILE A 172 13.32 6.10 6.70
N LEU A 173 13.62 4.98 6.02
CA LEU A 173 14.09 5.04 4.63
C LEU A 173 12.98 5.47 3.67
N LEU A 174 11.74 4.99 3.87
CA LEU A 174 10.58 5.41 3.08
C LEU A 174 10.18 6.85 3.41
N LEU A 175 10.23 7.27 4.67
CA LEU A 175 10.06 8.66 5.10
C LEU A 175 11.18 9.52 4.56
N LEU A 176 12.44 9.10 4.52
CA LEU A 176 13.52 9.89 3.92
C LEU A 176 13.36 10.00 2.41
N VAL A 177 12.89 8.95 1.74
CA VAL A 177 12.56 8.96 0.31
C VAL A 177 11.33 9.85 0.04
N MET A 178 10.28 9.74 0.84
CA MET A 178 9.04 10.51 0.71
C MET A 178 9.20 11.95 1.20
N CYS A 179 10.03 12.20 2.20
CA CYS A 179 10.37 13.52 2.72
C CYS A 179 11.34 14.23 1.78
N ASN A 180 12.29 13.53 1.13
CA ASN A 180 13.04 14.10 0.02
C ASN A 180 12.15 14.41 -1.20
N TYR A 181 11.09 13.62 -1.42
CA TYR A 181 10.10 13.89 -2.46
C TYR A 181 9.18 15.08 -2.10
N ALA A 182 8.78 15.20 -0.83
CA ALA A 182 8.04 16.33 -0.30
C ALA A 182 8.89 17.61 -0.30
N LEU A 183 10.18 17.55 0.06
CA LEU A 183 11.12 18.66 -0.08
C LEU A 183 11.34 19.04 -1.55
N LYS A 184 11.41 18.07 -2.47
CA LYS A 184 11.48 18.34 -3.91
C LYS A 184 10.19 18.98 -4.43
N LEU A 185 9.03 18.57 -3.93
CA LEU A 185 7.75 19.19 -4.27
C LEU A 185 7.67 20.61 -3.71
N TYR A 186 8.05 20.82 -2.45
CA TYR A 186 8.12 22.13 -1.79
C TYR A 186 9.04 23.10 -2.54
N LYS A 187 10.24 22.64 -2.94
CA LYS A 187 11.17 23.44 -3.77
C LYS A 187 10.69 23.68 -5.20
N LYS A 188 9.78 22.86 -5.73
CA LYS A 188 9.27 22.97 -7.11
C LYS A 188 7.97 23.77 -7.21
N THR A 189 7.23 23.93 -6.11
CA THR A 189 6.01 24.75 -6.04
C THR A 189 6.25 26.21 -5.74
N GLY A 190 7.50 26.65 -5.49
CA GLY A 190 7.88 28.06 -5.45
C GLY A 190 6.84 28.95 -4.74
N ALA A 191 6.53 28.65 -3.48
CA ALA A 191 5.87 29.63 -2.64
C ALA A 191 6.98 30.49 -1.99
N PRO A 192 6.80 31.82 -1.93
CA PRO A 192 7.82 32.77 -1.51
C PRO A 192 8.39 32.50 -0.12
#